data_AF-A0AAC8QGJ2-F1
#
_entry.id   AF-A0AAC8QGJ2-F1
#
_cell.length_a   1.000
_cell.length_b   1.000
_cell.length_c   1.000
_cell.angle_alpha   90.00
_cell.angle_beta   90.00
_cell.angle_gamma   90.00
#
_symmetry.space_group_name_H-M   'P 1'
#
loop_
_entity.id
_entity.type
_entity.pdbx_description
1 polymer ?
#
loop_
_entity_poly.entity_id
_entity_poly.type
_entity_poly.pdbx_seq_one_letter_code
_entity_poly.pdbx_strand_id
1 'polypeptide(L)' 'MRGAPAKAIQELAGHESLTTTQRYMHLTLTAKDAAIRLLDSAGAQLSGDGLRDAGKGR' A
#
# COMPACT_ATOMS: atom_id res chain seq x y z
N MET A 1 -14.83 -10.13 -6.68
CA MET A 1 -15.94 -9.16 -6.60
C MET A 1 -17.11 -9.71 -7.41
N ARG A 2 -18.35 -9.74 -6.88
CA ARG A 2 -19.53 -10.42 -7.48
C ARG A 2 -20.12 -9.72 -8.74
N GLY A 3 -19.28 -9.15 -9.61
CA GLY A 3 -19.73 -8.54 -10.87
C GLY A 3 -20.45 -7.19 -10.73
N ALA A 4 -20.31 -6.48 -9.61
CA ALA A 4 -20.86 -5.13 -9.48
C ALA A 4 -20.16 -4.16 -10.46
N PRO A 5 -20.91 -3.28 -11.17
CA PRO A 5 -20.32 -2.30 -12.07
C PRO A 5 -19.34 -1.37 -11.34
N ALA A 6 -18.20 -1.08 -11.97
CA ALA A 6 -17.14 -0.24 -11.39
C ALA A 6 -17.66 1.13 -10.92
N LYS A 7 -18.66 1.69 -11.62
CA LYS A 7 -19.29 2.97 -11.27
C LYS A 7 -20.11 2.91 -9.97
N ALA A 8 -20.87 1.84 -9.76
CA ALA A 8 -21.62 1.66 -8.51
C ALA A 8 -20.68 1.52 -7.30
N ILE A 9 -19.54 0.84 -7.49
CA ILE A 9 -18.50 0.75 -6.47
C ILE A 9 -17.85 2.11 -6.21
N GLN A 10 -17.61 2.91 -7.26
CA GLN A 10 -17.06 4.26 -7.13
C GLN A 10 -17.95 5.15 -6.26
N GLU A 11 -19.24 5.18 -6.56
CA GLU A 11 -20.23 6.00 -5.84
C GLU A 11 -20.34 5.57 -4.38
N LEU A 12 -20.42 4.27 -4.11
CA LEU A 12 -20.44 3.73 -2.75
C LEU A 12 -19.17 4.05 -1.96
N ALA A 13 -18.00 3.97 -2.62
CA ALA A 13 -16.71 4.21 -1.99
C ALA A 13 -16.35 5.70 -1.87
N GLY A 14 -17.15 6.61 -2.44
CA GLY A 14 -16.86 8.04 -2.45
C GLY A 14 -15.58 8.39 -3.22
N HIS A 15 -15.19 7.58 -4.20
CA HIS A 15 -13.97 7.82 -4.95
C HIS A 15 -14.14 8.96 -5.95
N GLU A 16 -13.21 9.92 -5.89
CA GLU A 16 -13.15 11.07 -6.79
C GLU A 16 -13.08 10.67 -8.26
N SER A 17 -12.39 9.57 -8.58
CA SER A 17 -12.23 9.09 -9.96
C SER A 17 -12.50 7.60 -10.10
N LEU A 18 -12.99 7.20 -11.27
CA LEU A 18 -13.16 5.80 -11.62
C LEU A 18 -11.81 5.06 -11.67
N THR A 19 -10.72 5.77 -12.00
CA THR A 19 -9.34 5.23 -12.01
C THR A 19 -8.89 4.82 -10.61
N THR A 20 -9.31 5.55 -9.57
CA THR A 20 -9.09 5.17 -8.17
C THR A 20 -9.79 3.83 -7.90
N THR A 21 -11.05 3.68 -8.26
CA THR A 21 -11.79 2.41 -8.08
C THR A 21 -11.14 1.26 -8.84
N GLN A 22 -10.78 1.46 -10.11
CA GLN A 22 -10.17 0.41 -10.95
C GLN A 22 -8.84 -0.09 -10.40
N ARG A 23 -8.04 0.79 -9.78
CA ARG A 23 -6.79 0.42 -9.09
C ARG A 23 -7.00 -0.56 -7.94
N TYR A 24 -8.18 -0.59 -7.33
CA TYR A 24 -8.49 -1.51 -6.23
C TYR A 24 -9.41 -2.67 -6.63
N MET A 25 -9.99 -2.66 -7.83
CA MET A 25 -10.89 -3.73 -8.31
C MET A 25 -10.23 -5.11 -8.41
N HIS A 26 -8.91 -5.14 -8.58
CA HIS A 26 -8.11 -6.35 -8.68
C HIS A 26 -7.41 -6.71 -7.36
N LEU A 27 -7.61 -5.95 -6.28
CA LEU A 27 -7.08 -6.33 -4.98
C LEU A 27 -7.93 -7.44 -4.37
N THR A 28 -7.30 -8.60 -4.21
CA THR A 28 -7.74 -9.64 -3.28
C THR A 28 -7.39 -9.23 -1.85
N LEU A 29 -8.04 -9.83 -0.85
CA LEU A 29 -7.68 -9.62 0.56
C LEU A 29 -6.18 -9.90 0.79
N THR A 30 -5.64 -10.95 0.16
CA THR A 30 -4.22 -11.28 0.17
C THR A 30 -3.31 -10.21 -0.45
N ALA A 31 -3.75 -9.52 -1.51
CA ALA A 31 -2.97 -8.44 -2.13
C ALA A 31 -2.90 -7.20 -1.22
N LYS A 32 -3.97 -6.92 -0.46
CA LYS A 32 -3.98 -5.85 0.54
C LYS A 32 -2.98 -6.14 1.66
N ASP A 33 -3.00 -7.36 2.20
CA ASP A 33 -2.06 -7.77 3.26
C ASP A 33 -0.61 -7.73 2.77
N ALA A 34 -0.35 -8.15 1.53
CA ALA A 34 0.98 -8.06 0.91
C ALA A 34 1.47 -6.62 0.77
N ALA A 35 0.60 -5.69 0.35
CA ALA A 35 0.93 -4.27 0.23
C ALA A 35 1.24 -3.63 1.60
N ILE A 36 0.46 -3.96 2.64
CA ILE A 36 0.71 -3.49 4.02
C ILE A 36 2.09 -3.98 4.50
N ARG A 37 2.40 -5.27 4.33
CA ARG A 37 3.71 -5.82 4.72
C ARG A 37 4.87 -5.16 4.00
N LEU A 38 4.68 -4.80 2.72
CA LEU A 38 5.68 -4.09 1.93
C LEU A 38 5.92 -2.67 2.48
N LEU A 39 4.85 -1.95 2.83
CA LEU A 39 4.97 -0.61 3.45
C LEU A 39 5.62 -0.66 4.83
N ASP A 40 5.24 -1.63 5.68
CA ASP A 40 5.85 -1.82 7.00
C ASP A 40 7.36 -2.12 6.88
N SER A 41 7.73 -2.95 5.91
CA SER A 41 9.16 -3.25 5.64
C SER A 41 9.92 -2.05 5.09
N ALA A 42 9.29 -1.22 4.24
CA ALA A 42 9.90 -0.01 3.69
C ALA A 42 10.11 1.05 4.79
N GLY A 43 9.15 1.21 5.71
CA GLY A 43 9.29 2.09 6.88
C GLY A 43 10.40 1.66 7.84
N ALA A 44 10.59 0.35 8.03
CA ALA A 44 11.71 -0.20 8.79
C ALA A 44 13.07 0.07 8.13
N GLN A 45 13.15 -0.01 6.79
CA GLN A 45 14.37 0.27 6.03
C GLN A 45 14.75 1.76 6.09
N LEU A 46 13.77 2.66 6.01
CA LEU A 46 13.99 4.11 6.16
C LEU A 46 14.41 4.51 7.58
N SER A 47 14.07 3.70 8.59
CA SER A 47 14.42 3.94 10.00
C SER A 47 15.76 3.30 10.41
N GLY A 48 16.30 2.39 9.60
CA GLY A 48 17.43 1.52 9.97
C GLY A 48 18.82 1.97 9.50
N ASP A 49 18.92 2.92 8.58
CA ASP A 49 20.17 3.20 7.84
C ASP A 49 20.80 4.57 8.18
N GLY A 50 20.70 5.00 9.45
CA GLY A 50 21.14 6.33 9.88
C GLY A 50 22.14 6.40 11.03
N LEU A 51 22.52 5.30 11.70
CA LEU A 51 23.34 5.42 12.90
C LEU A 51 24.18 4.18 13.27
N ARG A 52 25.00 3.67 12.36
CA ARG A 52 26.04 2.68 12.70
C ARG A 52 27.27 2.81 11.81
N ASP A 53 28.05 3.87 11.98
CA ASP A 53 29.53 3.81 11.97
C ASP A 53 30.11 5.22 12.16
N ALA A 54 30.23 5.65 13.42
CA ALA A 54 31.03 6.82 13.76
C ALA A 54 31.92 6.48 14.96
N GLY A 55 33.11 5.96 14.65
CA GLY A 55 34.30 6.21 15.46
C GLY A 55 34.61 5.18 16.54
N LYS A 56 35.17 4.03 16.14
CA LYS A 56 36.21 3.40 16.97
C LYS A 56 37.52 3.40 16.20
N GLY A 57 38.34 4.40 16.47
CA GLY A 57 39.67 4.57 15.90
C GLY A 57 40.61 5.29 16.84
N ARG A 58 41.22 4.51 17.74
CA ARG A 58 42.62 4.50 18.23
C ARG A 58 42.69 4.02 19.67
#